data_AF-A0A928N200-F1
#
_entry.id   AF-A0A928N200-F1
#
_cell.length_a   1.000
_cell.length_b   1.000
_cell.length_c   1.000
_cell.angle_alpha   90.00
_cell.angle_beta   90.00
_cell.angle_gamma   90.00
#
_symmetry.space_group_name_H-M   'P 1'
#
loop_
_entity.id
_entity.type
_entity.pdbx_description
1 polymer ?
#
loop_
_entity_poly.entity_id
_entity_poly.type
_entity_poly.pdbx_seq_one_letter_code
_entity_poly.pdbx_strand_id
1 'polypeptide(L)'
;MYNNEEYISEQDKQKMIDDYKKNAEKRLFQGKMIVYTLAILTFLVTLLSNILYSFNLFNIIVRFAMSVALIRGIQWVRWLFVATACLSVFLLVVILPEASGQTISLLNLAIIIVGVVSDILCITFLSFNKSVSEFLYDQSSK
;
A
#
# COMPACT_ATOMS: atom_id res chain seq x y z
N MET A 1 -6.41 -24.34 -46.01
CA MET A 1 -6.67 -23.76 -44.68
C MET A 1 -6.63 -22.25 -44.84
N TYR A 2 -7.79 -21.61 -44.93
CA TYR A 2 -7.88 -20.15 -45.01
C TYR A 2 -7.63 -19.59 -43.61
N ASN A 3 -6.57 -18.78 -43.45
CA ASN A 3 -6.40 -17.94 -42.27
C ASN A 3 -7.55 -16.94 -42.25
N ASN A 4 -8.54 -17.16 -41.39
CA ASN A 4 -9.49 -16.12 -41.03
C ASN A 4 -8.76 -15.13 -40.10
N GLU A 5 -8.00 -14.22 -40.71
CA GLU A 5 -7.67 -12.96 -40.06
C GLU A 5 -8.99 -12.21 -39.90
N GLU A 6 -9.56 -12.31 -38.71
CA GLU A 6 -10.78 -11.62 -38.29
C GLU A 6 -10.58 -10.13 -38.57
N TYR A 7 -11.26 -9.61 -39.60
CA TYR A 7 -11.09 -8.22 -40.04
C TYR A 7 -11.79 -7.32 -39.02
N ILE A 8 -11.06 -6.94 -37.97
CA ILE A 8 -11.56 -6.04 -36.93
C ILE A 8 -11.82 -4.68 -37.60
N SER A 9 -13.09 -4.25 -37.63
CA SER A 9 -13.44 -2.96 -38.25
C SER A 9 -12.73 -1.82 -37.52
N GLU A 10 -12.42 -0.72 -38.22
CA GLU A 10 -11.79 0.46 -37.59
C GLU A 10 -12.62 0.99 -36.41
N GLN A 11 -13.95 0.82 -36.45
CA GLN A 11 -14.84 1.14 -35.34
C GLN A 11 -14.68 0.19 -34.15
N ASP A 12 -14.47 -1.10 -34.40
CA ASP A 12 -14.22 -2.08 -33.34
C ASP A 12 -12.82 -1.90 -32.73
N LYS A 13 -11.81 -1.53 -33.53
CA LYS A 13 -10.49 -1.14 -33.02
C LYS A 13 -10.57 0.09 -32.12
N GLN A 14 -11.33 1.11 -32.53
CA GLN A 14 -11.54 2.33 -31.74
C GLN A 14 -12.28 2.04 -30.42
N LYS A 15 -13.35 1.23 -30.46
CA LYS A 15 -14.04 0.78 -29.24
C LYS A 15 -13.12 0.01 -28.29
N MET A 16 -12.29 -0.89 -28.83
CA MET A 16 -11.32 -1.62 -28.02
C MET A 16 -10.32 -0.65 -27.38
N ILE A 17 -9.75 0.29 -28.13
CA ILE A 17 -8.82 1.31 -27.60
C ILE A 17 -9.48 2.16 -26.49
N ASP A 18 -10.72 2.57 -26.68
CA ASP A 18 -11.47 3.37 -25.70
C ASP A 18 -11.79 2.56 -24.43
N ASP A 19 -12.19 1.30 -24.57
CA ASP A 19 -12.38 0.40 -23.42
C ASP A 19 -11.06 0.10 -22.69
N TYR A 20 -9.95 -0.05 -23.43
CA TYR A 20 -8.62 -0.19 -22.83
C TYR A 20 -8.23 1.06 -22.04
N LYS A 21 -8.42 2.27 -22.60
CA LYS A 21 -8.16 3.53 -21.90
C LYS A 21 -9.01 3.69 -20.65
N LYS A 22 -10.32 3.45 -20.76
CA LYS A 22 -11.26 3.56 -19.65
C LYS A 22 -10.93 2.58 -18.51
N ASN A 23 -10.52 1.36 -18.85
CA ASN A 23 -10.10 0.38 -17.86
C ASN A 23 -8.73 0.71 -17.25
N ALA A 24 -7.80 1.30 -18.02
CA ALA A 24 -6.53 1.78 -17.51
C ALA A 24 -6.70 2.95 -16.53
N GLU A 25 -7.54 3.95 -16.86
CA GLU A 25 -7.85 5.08 -15.97
C GLU A 25 -8.47 4.63 -14.65
N LYS A 26 -9.40 3.68 -14.68
CA LYS A 26 -9.99 3.09 -13.46
C LYS A 26 -8.93 2.42 -12.59
N ARG A 27 -7.99 1.66 -13.18
CA ARG A 27 -6.90 1.00 -12.45
C ARG A 27 -5.96 2.01 -11.82
N LEU A 28 -5.60 3.08 -12.54
CA LEU A 28 -4.79 4.18 -12.01
C LEU A 28 -5.47 4.88 -10.84
N PHE A 29 -6.78 5.15 -10.95
CA PHE A 29 -7.54 5.76 -9.86
C PHE A 29 -7.61 4.85 -8.62
N GLN A 30 -7.85 3.56 -8.80
CA GLN A 30 -7.84 2.58 -7.71
C GLN A 30 -6.45 2.49 -7.06
N GLY A 31 -5.38 2.43 -7.85
CA GLY A 31 -4.00 2.42 -7.37
C GLY A 31 -3.69 3.65 -6.53
N LYS A 32 -4.08 4.85 -7.01
CA LYS A 32 -3.95 6.11 -6.28
C LYS A 32 -4.67 6.05 -4.93
N MET A 33 -5.95 5.64 -4.92
CA MET A 33 -6.74 5.56 -3.69
C MET A 33 -6.10 4.61 -2.67
N ILE A 34 -5.63 3.44 -3.11
CA ILE A 34 -4.97 2.46 -2.24
C ILE A 34 -3.68 3.03 -1.64
N VAL A 35 -2.82 3.63 -2.47
CA VAL A 35 -1.54 4.20 -2.02
C VAL A 35 -1.77 5.33 -1.01
N TYR A 36 -2.69 6.25 -1.30
CA TYR A 36 -3.03 7.33 -0.38
C TYR A 36 -3.62 6.80 0.93
N THR A 37 -4.53 5.84 0.85
CA THR A 37 -5.16 5.24 2.04
C THR A 37 -4.12 4.58 2.94
N LEU A 38 -3.23 3.76 2.37
CA LEU A 38 -2.15 3.12 3.12
C LEU A 38 -1.18 4.15 3.70
N ALA A 39 -0.74 5.13 2.91
CA ALA A 39 0.19 6.16 3.37
C ALA A 39 -0.37 6.99 4.54
N ILE A 40 -1.66 7.34 4.48
CA ILE A 40 -2.36 8.08 5.54
C ILE A 40 -2.58 7.18 6.76
N LEU A 41 -3.07 5.95 6.56
CA LEU A 41 -3.34 5.01 7.65
C LEU A 41 -2.07 4.71 8.45
N THR A 42 -0.99 4.34 7.76
CA THR A 42 0.31 4.07 8.41
C THR A 42 0.84 5.29 9.14
N PHE A 43 0.68 6.49 8.57
CA PHE A 43 1.11 7.73 9.21
C PHE A 43 0.28 8.03 10.48
N LEU A 44 -1.05 7.85 10.44
CA LEU A 44 -1.92 8.05 11.58
C LEU A 44 -1.63 7.07 12.73
N VAL A 45 -1.43 5.79 12.42
CA VAL A 45 -1.04 4.78 13.43
C VAL A 45 0.29 5.16 14.09
N THR A 46 1.24 5.69 13.30
CA THR A 46 2.54 6.14 13.82
C THR A 46 2.42 7.37 14.69
N LEU A 47 1.60 8.34 14.27
CA LEU A 47 1.31 9.53 15.07
C LEU A 47 0.67 9.16 16.40
N LEU A 48 -0.36 8.31 16.38
CA LEU A 48 -1.06 7.90 17.59
C LEU A 48 -0.14 7.17 18.56
N SER A 49 0.67 6.23 18.07
CA SER A 49 1.65 5.51 18.90
C SER A 49 2.73 6.43 19.48
N ASN A 50 3.23 7.41 18.72
CA ASN A 50 4.20 8.39 19.23
C ASN A 50 3.59 9.32 20.29
N ILE A 51 2.32 9.70 20.14
CA ILE A 51 1.62 10.54 21.12
C ILE A 51 1.34 9.78 22.41
N LEU A 52 0.99 8.49 22.33
CA LEU A 52 0.56 7.70 23.49
C LEU A 52 1.71 7.06 24.29
N TYR A 53 2.82 6.71 23.65
CA TYR A 53 3.89 5.96 24.30
C TYR A 53 5.19 6.75 24.42
N SER A 54 5.81 7.09 23.28
CA SER A 54 7.11 7.74 23.24
C SER A 54 7.18 8.72 22.08
N PHE A 55 7.28 10.01 22.40
CA PHE A 55 7.35 11.05 21.39
C PHE A 55 8.71 11.03 20.68
N ASN A 56 8.74 10.60 19.43
CA ASN A 56 9.94 10.57 18.60
C ASN A 56 9.73 11.36 17.29
N LEU A 57 10.13 12.63 17.30
CA LEU A 57 10.03 13.53 16.15
C LEU A 57 10.73 12.99 14.90
N PHE A 58 11.89 12.36 15.06
CA PHE A 58 12.64 11.80 13.94
C PHE A 58 11.85 10.71 13.23
N ASN A 59 11.22 9.81 13.99
CA ASN A 59 10.36 8.75 13.44
C ASN A 59 9.19 9.35 12.65
N ILE A 60 8.52 10.37 13.19
CA ILE A 60 7.40 11.06 12.52
C ILE A 60 7.85 11.68 11.20
N ILE A 61 8.98 12.40 11.19
CA ILE A 61 9.51 13.04 9.97
C ILE A 61 9.88 12.01 8.92
N VAL A 62 10.58 10.93 9.30
CA VAL A 62 10.96 9.85 8.38
C VAL A 62 9.73 9.17 7.78
N ARG A 63 8.71 8.89 8.60
CA ARG A 63 7.45 8.30 8.13
C ARG A 63 6.69 9.23 7.19
N PHE A 64 6.65 10.52 7.50
CA PHE A 64 6.05 11.52 6.62
C PHE A 64 6.77 11.58 5.27
N ALA A 65 8.10 11.65 5.27
CA ALA A 65 8.91 11.66 4.05
C ALA A 65 8.68 10.39 3.21
N MET A 66 8.65 9.22 3.84
CA MET A 66 8.32 7.95 3.20
C MET A 66 6.92 7.95 2.57
N SER A 67 5.89 8.43 3.28
CA SER A 67 4.53 8.53 2.75
C SER A 67 4.46 9.45 1.53
N VAL A 68 5.13 10.61 1.57
CA VAL A 68 5.20 11.54 0.43
C VAL A 68 5.95 10.90 -0.75
N ALA A 69 7.05 10.21 -0.48
CA ALA A 69 7.83 9.51 -1.50
C ALA A 69 7.03 8.40 -2.20
N LEU A 70 6.23 7.64 -1.44
CA LEU A 70 5.33 6.62 -1.99
C LEU A 70 4.25 7.24 -2.88
N ILE A 71 3.67 8.36 -2.45
CA ILE A 71 2.67 9.12 -3.23
C ILE A 71 3.27 9.67 -4.53
N ARG A 72 4.55 10.06 -4.53
CA ARG A 72 5.28 10.50 -5.71
C ARG A 72 5.66 9.38 -6.69
N GLY A 73 5.27 8.14 -6.45
CA GLY A 73 5.53 7.05 -7.39
C GLY A 73 6.91 6.40 -7.24
N ILE A 74 7.67 6.72 -6.19
CA ILE A 74 9.03 6.19 -6.02
C ILE A 74 8.97 4.68 -5.76
N GLN A 75 9.35 3.88 -6.75
CA GLN A 75 9.13 2.43 -6.76
C GLN A 75 9.92 1.67 -5.69
N TRP A 76 11.13 2.12 -5.32
CA TRP A 76 11.90 1.45 -4.26
C TRP A 76 11.28 1.67 -2.86
N VAL A 77 10.56 2.77 -2.66
CA VAL A 77 9.87 3.09 -1.40
C VAL A 77 8.69 2.16 -1.14
N ARG A 78 8.04 1.66 -2.21
CA ARG A 78 7.04 0.57 -2.09
C ARG A 78 7.63 -0.64 -1.35
N TRP A 79 8.82 -1.08 -1.73
CA TRP A 79 9.46 -2.24 -1.12
C TRP A 79 9.94 -1.95 0.29
N LEU A 80 10.32 -0.71 0.60
CA LEU A 80 10.58 -0.31 1.98
C LEU A 80 9.34 -0.43 2.86
N PHE A 81 8.17 0.04 2.41
CA PHE A 81 6.92 -0.12 3.16
C PHE A 81 6.61 -1.59 3.42
N VAL A 82 6.72 -2.43 2.39
CA VAL A 82 6.53 -3.89 2.51
C VAL A 82 7.53 -4.49 3.50
N ALA A 83 8.82 -4.15 3.39
CA ALA A 83 9.86 -4.65 4.28
C ALA A 83 9.62 -4.24 5.74
N THR A 84 9.24 -2.98 5.99
CA THR A 84 8.89 -2.52 7.34
C THR A 84 7.66 -3.20 7.90
N ALA A 85 6.63 -3.45 7.09
CA ALA A 85 5.43 -4.16 7.51
C ALA A 85 5.76 -5.64 7.83
N CYS A 86 6.55 -6.31 6.98
CA CYS A 86 7.03 -7.66 7.24
C CYS A 86 7.85 -7.73 8.55
N LEU A 87 8.75 -6.78 8.75
CA LEU A 87 9.58 -6.71 9.96
C LEU A 87 8.72 -6.46 11.20
N SER A 88 7.73 -5.57 11.12
CA SER A 88 6.77 -5.28 12.19
C SER A 88 5.99 -6.53 12.61
N VAL A 89 5.41 -7.24 11.64
CA VAL A 89 4.68 -8.49 11.88
C VAL A 89 5.61 -9.57 12.45
N PHE A 90 6.82 -9.71 11.90
CA PHE A 90 7.82 -10.66 12.39
C PHE A 90 8.19 -10.39 13.84
N LEU A 91 8.52 -9.15 14.18
CA LEU A 91 8.85 -8.74 15.55
C LEU A 91 7.68 -9.03 16.50
N LEU A 92 6.45 -8.75 16.08
CA LEU A 92 5.29 -9.04 16.91
C LEU A 92 5.15 -10.55 17.18
N VAL A 93 5.34 -11.40 16.18
CA VAL A 93 5.28 -12.86 16.33
C VAL A 93 6.37 -13.37 17.30
N VAL A 94 7.55 -12.76 17.28
CA VAL A 94 8.65 -13.12 18.20
C VAL A 94 8.38 -12.64 19.63
N ILE A 95 7.75 -11.47 19.81
CA ILE A 95 7.51 -10.87 21.13
C ILE A 95 6.24 -11.44 21.80
N LEU A 96 5.26 -11.91 21.01
CA LEU A 96 3.98 -12.44 21.49
C LEU A 96 4.09 -13.55 22.55
N PRO A 97 4.97 -14.56 22.40
CA PRO A 97 5.19 -15.60 23.40
C PRO A 97 5.69 -15.04 24.74
N GLU A 98 6.60 -14.06 24.70
CA GLU A 98 7.15 -13.41 25.90
C GLU A 98 6.10 -12.54 26.62
N ALA A 99 5.15 -11.98 25.86
CA ALA A 99 4.07 -11.17 26.38
C ALA A 99 2.87 -11.98 26.93
N SER A 100 2.85 -13.31 26.76
CA SER A 100 1.71 -14.18 27.06
C SER A 100 1.28 -14.24 28.54
N GLY A 101 2.08 -13.69 29.45
CA GLY A 101 1.76 -13.58 30.88
C GLY A 101 1.44 -12.17 31.38
N GLN A 102 1.42 -11.15 30.50
CA GLN A 102 1.22 -9.77 30.90
C GLN A 102 -0.24 -9.32 30.69
N THR A 103 -0.78 -8.57 31.66
CA THR A 103 -2.10 -7.94 31.53
C THR A 103 -2.02 -6.73 30.61
N ILE A 104 -2.44 -6.93 29.35
CA ILE A 104 -2.50 -5.87 28.34
C ILE A 104 -3.84 -5.14 28.47
N SER A 105 -3.80 -3.80 28.54
CA SER A 105 -5.02 -2.98 28.47
C SER A 105 -5.77 -3.23 27.16
N LEU A 106 -7.10 -3.27 27.23
CA LEU A 106 -7.99 -3.49 26.08
C LEU A 106 -7.73 -2.49 24.94
N LEU A 107 -7.38 -1.25 25.29
CA LEU A 107 -7.02 -0.20 24.33
C LEU A 107 -5.70 -0.51 23.61
N ASN A 108 -4.68 -0.99 24.32
CA ASN A 108 -3.40 -1.36 23.72
C ASN A 108 -3.56 -2.55 22.78
N LEU A 109 -4.37 -3.55 23.18
CA LEU A 109 -4.68 -4.71 22.36
C LEU A 109 -5.39 -4.29 21.06
N ALA A 110 -6.33 -3.35 21.12
CA ALA A 110 -7.00 -2.81 19.94
C ALA A 110 -6.02 -2.10 18.98
N ILE A 111 -5.11 -1.27 19.51
CA ILE A 111 -4.09 -0.58 18.70
C ILE A 111 -3.16 -1.60 18.00
N ILE A 112 -2.72 -2.63 18.72
CA ILE A 112 -1.87 -3.69 18.15
C ILE A 112 -2.59 -4.41 17.02
N ILE A 113 -3.85 -4.84 17.23
CA ILE A 113 -4.64 -5.51 16.18
C ILE A 113 -4.80 -4.62 14.95
N VAL A 114 -5.16 -3.35 15.14
CA VAL A 114 -5.30 -2.40 14.02
C VAL A 114 -3.98 -2.21 13.27
N GLY A 115 -2.86 -2.13 14.00
CA GLY A 115 -1.52 -2.05 13.41
C GLY A 115 -1.19 -3.27 12.56
N VAL A 116 -1.41 -4.48 13.08
CA VAL A 116 -1.17 -5.74 12.38
C VAL A 116 -2.02 -5.86 11.12
N VAL A 117 -3.32 -5.57 11.24
CA VAL A 117 -4.24 -5.60 10.09
C VAL A 117 -3.77 -4.61 9.03
N SER A 118 -3.38 -3.39 9.43
CA SER A 118 -2.80 -2.40 8.51
C SER A 118 -1.53 -2.91 7.83
N ASP A 119 -0.62 -3.56 8.56
CA ASP A 119 0.64 -4.08 8.01
C ASP A 119 0.39 -5.22 7.02
N ILE A 120 -0.53 -6.15 7.32
CA ILE A 120 -0.92 -7.22 6.41
C ILE A 120 -1.57 -6.66 5.13
N LEU A 121 -2.45 -5.67 5.27
CA LEU A 121 -3.04 -4.97 4.12
C LEU A 121 -1.94 -4.29 3.30
N CYS A 122 -0.99 -3.63 3.94
CA CYS A 122 0.14 -2.98 3.28
C CYS A 122 0.95 -3.98 2.44
N ILE A 123 1.35 -5.11 3.01
CA ILE A 123 2.09 -6.18 2.32
C ILE A 123 1.28 -6.70 1.13
N THR A 124 0.01 -7.03 1.36
CA THR A 124 -0.85 -7.67 0.36
C THR A 124 -1.14 -6.74 -0.82
N PHE A 125 -1.55 -5.51 -0.53
CA PHE A 125 -1.92 -4.54 -1.56
C PHE A 125 -0.70 -4.00 -2.32
N LEU A 126 0.41 -3.70 -1.64
CA LEU A 126 1.60 -3.19 -2.34
C LEU A 126 2.34 -4.27 -3.13
N SER A 127 2.29 -5.54 -2.69
CA SER A 127 3.02 -6.62 -3.37
C SER A 127 2.22 -7.19 -4.55
N PHE A 128 0.92 -7.41 -4.38
CA PHE A 128 0.12 -8.18 -5.34
C PHE A 128 -0.85 -7.35 -6.18
N ASN A 129 -1.15 -6.09 -5.80
CA ASN A 129 -2.14 -5.32 -6.53
C ASN A 129 -1.54 -4.67 -7.79
N LYS A 130 -1.92 -5.19 -8.96
CA LYS A 130 -1.49 -4.69 -10.27
C LYS A 130 -1.81 -3.20 -10.45
N SER A 131 -2.94 -2.73 -9.94
CA SER A 131 -3.36 -1.32 -10.00
C SER A 131 -2.39 -0.39 -9.26
N VAL A 132 -1.79 -0.85 -8.16
CA VAL A 132 -0.79 -0.06 -7.41
C VAL A 132 0.52 0.03 -8.18
N SER A 133 0.95 -1.08 -8.78
CA SER A 133 2.17 -1.09 -9.61
C SER A 133 2.02 -0.20 -10.85
N GLU A 134 0.86 -0.25 -11.53
CA GLU A 134 0.55 0.59 -12.68
C GLU A 134 0.52 2.08 -12.31
N PHE A 135 -0.08 2.44 -11.17
CA PHE A 135 -0.10 3.83 -10.68
C PHE A 135 1.30 4.36 -10.34
N LEU A 136 2.10 3.61 -9.59
CA LEU A 136 3.45 4.04 -9.21
C LEU A 136 4.35 4.21 -10.43
N TYR A 137 4.20 3.35 -11.46
CA TYR A 137 4.95 3.48 -12.71
C TYR A 137 4.54 4.72 -13.52
N ASP A 138 3.24 4.97 -13.68
CA ASP A 138 2.74 6.18 -14.36
C ASP A 138 3.22 7.46 -13.67
N GLN A 139 3.16 7.48 -12.34
CA GLN A 139 3.59 8.63 -11.55
C GLN A 139 5.11 8.84 -11.57
N SER A 140 5.92 7.77 -11.63
CA SER A 140 7.38 7.85 -11.76
C SER A 140 7.84 8.33 -13.14
N SER A 141 6.99 8.23 -14.17
CA SER A 141 7.30 8.68 -15.54
C SER A 141 6.98 10.16 -15.79
N LYS A 142 6.38 10.85 -14.81
CA LYS A 142 6.02 12.27 -14.86
C LYS A 142 7.03 13.11 -14.07
#